data_AF-S9UCE4-F1
#
_entry.id   AF-S9UCE4-F1
#
_cell.length_a   1.000
_cell.length_b   1.000
_cell.length_c   1.000
_cell.angle_alpha   90.00
_cell.angle_beta   90.00
_cell.angle_gamma   90.00
#
_symmetry.space_group_name_H-M   'P 1'
#
loop_
_entity.id
_entity.type
_entity.pdbx_description
1 polymer ?
#
loop_
_entity_poly.entity_id
_entity_poly.type
_entity_poly.pdbx_seq_one_letter_code
_entity_poly.pdbx_strand_id
1 'polypeptide(L)'
;MPRHVHPPSFSLPQKKEDTSSVDQYTTLRPATLSAMSRLDIEQQLRDLEKRGGELSAFDVVKISFLRREYYDCVQQASVVIAATAAVLALLLLILSVFPAKVAKLYAKNITAARVTFFSSLTPFLTSLFAVSWVILVSANGVFSLMKHAALLHEEHRKVDPSIGSPKELALVELLRSAPFLTFAIETMGIIFEWTAYALCRTDVEVPLMGALLVFFPSLYQSLTLDSTEPDRLPLWITHSVLFTTLFVLFCLSRTFVMVNYKLIKEEYNKHLTNSLYKDRKEMKELKSRPDVMQRRSAAVKKRS
;
A
#
# COMPACT_ATOMS: atom_id res chain seq x y z
N MET A 1 72.38 -5.12 -12.81
CA MET A 1 72.49 -6.45 -13.45
C MET A 1 71.12 -7.11 -13.43
N PRO A 2 70.53 -7.42 -14.60
CA PRO A 2 69.18 -7.97 -14.72
C PRO A 2 69.19 -9.50 -14.86
N ARG A 3 68.09 -10.17 -14.53
CA ARG A 3 67.69 -11.43 -15.17
C ARG A 3 66.21 -11.39 -15.52
N HIS A 4 65.97 -11.29 -16.83
CA HIS A 4 64.77 -11.73 -17.54
C HIS A 4 64.55 -13.23 -17.36
N VAL A 5 63.29 -13.66 -17.22
CA VAL A 5 62.78 -14.88 -17.87
C VAL A 5 61.31 -14.65 -18.23
N HIS A 6 60.97 -14.81 -19.52
CA HIS A 6 59.63 -14.77 -20.11
C HIS A 6 58.91 -16.14 -20.01
N PRO A 7 57.58 -16.20 -20.24
CA PRO A 7 56.69 -17.31 -19.91
C PRO A 7 56.49 -18.31 -21.07
N PRO A 8 55.79 -19.44 -20.84
CA PRO A 8 55.15 -20.19 -21.92
C PRO A 8 53.63 -19.98 -21.98
N SER A 9 53.20 -19.80 -23.22
CA SER A 9 51.88 -19.73 -23.82
C SER A 9 51.22 -21.10 -24.02
N PHE A 10 50.04 -21.10 -24.68
CA PHE A 10 49.20 -22.18 -25.24
C PHE A 10 47.93 -22.50 -24.42
N SER A 11 46.73 -22.65 -24.99
CA SER A 11 46.11 -22.34 -26.29
C SER A 11 44.64 -22.81 -26.19
N LEU A 12 43.69 -22.03 -26.71
CA LEU A 12 42.26 -22.38 -26.80
C LEU A 12 42.00 -23.39 -27.95
N PRO A 13 41.08 -24.36 -27.80
CA PRO A 13 40.62 -25.15 -28.93
C PRO A 13 39.49 -24.44 -29.69
N GLN A 14 39.63 -24.51 -31.02
CA GLN A 14 38.77 -23.96 -32.06
C GLN A 14 37.40 -24.65 -32.14
N LYS A 15 36.41 -23.82 -32.49
CA LYS A 15 35.10 -24.16 -33.04
C LYS A 15 35.28 -24.84 -34.41
N LYS A 16 34.62 -25.98 -34.64
CA LYS A 16 34.40 -26.59 -35.95
C LYS A 16 32.90 -26.74 -36.19
N GLU A 17 32.38 -25.90 -37.09
CA GLU A 17 31.15 -26.16 -37.83
C GLU A 17 31.54 -26.97 -39.06
N ASP A 18 30.81 -28.04 -39.37
CA ASP A 18 30.67 -28.54 -40.73
C ASP A 18 29.30 -29.22 -40.91
N THR A 19 28.74 -28.94 -42.07
CA THR A 19 27.36 -29.06 -42.53
C THR A 19 27.03 -30.38 -43.24
N SER A 20 25.79 -30.85 -43.04
CA SER A 20 24.83 -31.37 -44.04
C SER A 20 25.15 -32.59 -44.94
N SER A 21 24.34 -33.66 -44.79
CA SER A 21 23.66 -34.40 -45.89
C SER A 21 22.60 -35.36 -45.28
N VAL A 22 21.29 -35.14 -45.49
CA VAL A 22 20.39 -35.60 -46.58
C VAL A 22 19.97 -37.08 -46.49
N ASP A 23 18.69 -37.24 -46.17
CA ASP A 23 17.67 -38.25 -46.53
C ASP A 23 17.88 -39.77 -46.35
N GLN A 24 17.03 -40.35 -45.48
CA GLN A 24 16.33 -41.59 -45.81
C GLN A 24 14.96 -41.67 -45.10
N TYR A 25 13.90 -41.69 -45.90
CA TYR A 25 12.52 -41.94 -45.51
C TYR A 25 12.34 -43.37 -44.99
N THR A 26 11.65 -43.56 -43.86
CA THR A 26 10.70 -44.68 -43.71
C THR A 26 9.58 -44.30 -42.75
N THR A 27 8.37 -44.28 -43.31
CA THR A 27 7.06 -44.09 -42.70
C THR A 27 6.75 -45.21 -41.70
N LEU A 28 6.43 -44.91 -40.42
CA LEU A 28 5.65 -45.82 -39.55
C LEU A 28 5.08 -45.13 -38.29
N ARG A 29 3.74 -45.05 -38.26
CA ARG A 29 2.79 -44.96 -37.12
C ARG A 29 2.72 -43.70 -36.22
N PRO A 30 1.62 -42.92 -36.31
CA PRO A 30 1.30 -41.80 -35.41
C PRO A 30 0.43 -42.25 -34.22
N ALA A 31 0.91 -43.17 -33.38
CA ALA A 31 0.15 -43.61 -32.20
C ALA A 31 0.98 -43.73 -30.91
N THR A 32 2.31 -43.74 -31.01
CA THR A 32 3.22 -43.81 -29.86
C THR A 32 3.77 -42.45 -29.44
N LEU A 33 3.74 -41.46 -30.32
CA LEU A 33 4.24 -40.10 -30.05
C LEU A 33 3.30 -39.29 -29.13
N SER A 34 1.98 -39.51 -29.21
CA SER A 34 1.03 -38.84 -28.30
C SER A 34 1.04 -39.45 -26.89
N ALA A 35 1.31 -40.75 -26.76
CA ALA A 35 1.44 -41.42 -25.47
C ALA A 35 2.75 -41.05 -24.78
N MET A 36 3.87 -41.00 -25.51
CA MET A 36 5.17 -40.61 -24.96
C MET A 36 5.19 -39.12 -24.60
N SER A 37 4.56 -38.24 -25.39
CA SER A 37 4.37 -36.83 -25.05
C SER A 37 3.41 -36.62 -23.88
N ARG A 38 2.33 -37.40 -23.77
CA ARG A 38 1.43 -37.33 -22.60
C ARG A 38 2.09 -37.83 -21.33
N LEU A 39 2.87 -38.92 -21.40
CA LEU A 39 3.59 -39.43 -20.23
C LEU A 39 4.61 -38.38 -19.75
N ASP A 40 5.33 -37.75 -20.67
CA ASP A 40 6.33 -36.73 -20.34
C ASP A 40 5.68 -35.46 -19.77
N ILE A 41 4.50 -35.06 -20.27
CA ILE A 41 3.73 -33.94 -19.72
C ILE A 41 3.15 -34.28 -18.35
N GLU A 42 2.61 -35.47 -18.13
CA GLU A 42 2.11 -35.88 -16.80
C GLU A 42 3.24 -36.03 -15.78
N GLN A 43 4.42 -36.45 -16.23
CA GLN A 43 5.59 -36.60 -15.38
C GLN A 43 6.23 -35.25 -15.08
N GLN A 44 6.25 -34.33 -16.06
CA GLN A 44 6.55 -32.91 -15.82
C GLN A 44 5.51 -32.23 -14.95
N LEU A 45 4.22 -32.56 -15.06
CA LEU A 45 3.16 -32.04 -14.18
C LEU A 45 3.33 -32.59 -12.76
N ARG A 46 3.65 -33.88 -12.59
CA ARG A 46 3.94 -34.47 -11.28
C ARG A 46 5.25 -33.97 -10.70
N ASP A 47 6.25 -33.66 -11.52
CA ASP A 47 7.48 -33.01 -11.08
C ASP A 47 7.26 -31.53 -10.77
N LEU A 48 6.34 -30.85 -11.46
CA LEU A 48 5.88 -29.50 -11.14
C LEU A 48 4.90 -29.47 -9.97
N GLU A 49 4.21 -30.57 -9.66
CA GLU A 49 3.34 -30.73 -8.48
C GLU A 49 4.14 -31.27 -7.29
N LYS A 50 5.26 -31.97 -7.52
CA LYS A 50 6.26 -32.26 -6.49
C LYS A 50 7.10 -31.03 -6.19
N ARG A 51 7.61 -30.32 -7.19
CA ARG A 51 8.26 -29.02 -6.99
C ARG A 51 7.26 -27.99 -6.53
N GLY A 52 6.04 -28.01 -7.04
CA GLY A 52 4.94 -27.17 -6.60
C GLY A 52 4.41 -27.57 -5.25
N GLY A 53 4.60 -28.82 -4.81
CA GLY A 53 4.32 -29.35 -3.49
C GLY A 53 5.46 -29.10 -2.50
N GLU A 54 6.69 -28.96 -2.99
CA GLU A 54 7.89 -28.49 -2.26
C GLU A 54 8.05 -26.96 -2.32
N LEU A 55 7.33 -26.26 -3.21
CA LEU A 55 7.16 -24.81 -3.24
C LEU A 55 5.82 -24.38 -2.60
N SER A 56 4.81 -25.25 -2.55
CA SER A 56 3.55 -25.06 -1.79
C SER A 56 3.73 -25.51 -0.34
N ALA A 57 4.57 -26.53 -0.11
CA ALA A 57 5.35 -26.64 1.10
C ALA A 57 6.65 -25.84 0.92
N PHE A 58 6.52 -24.53 0.74
CA PHE A 58 7.27 -23.73 1.69
C PHE A 58 6.85 -24.29 3.05
N ASP A 59 7.63 -25.22 3.59
CA ASP A 59 8.02 -25.13 4.99
C ASP A 59 8.59 -23.71 5.14
N VAL A 60 7.70 -22.70 5.13
CA VAL A 60 7.84 -21.53 5.98
C VAL A 60 7.81 -22.19 7.33
N VAL A 61 9.01 -22.61 7.74
CA VAL A 61 9.27 -23.15 9.05
C VAL A 61 8.47 -22.25 9.99
N LYS A 62 7.66 -22.85 10.88
CA LYS A 62 6.90 -22.18 11.93
C LYS A 62 7.86 -21.49 12.90
N ILE A 63 8.64 -20.54 12.41
CA ILE A 63 9.67 -19.84 13.13
C ILE A 63 8.95 -18.70 13.78
N SER A 64 8.90 -18.77 15.10
CA SER A 64 8.60 -17.58 15.88
C SER A 64 9.73 -16.60 15.61
N PHE A 65 9.39 -15.51 14.91
CA PHE A 65 10.31 -14.43 14.57
C PHE A 65 10.34 -13.36 15.67
N LEU A 66 9.44 -13.45 16.66
CA LEU A 66 9.46 -12.69 17.91
C LEU A 66 10.58 -13.16 18.86
N ARG A 67 11.80 -13.28 18.35
CA ARG A 67 12.99 -13.60 19.15
C ARG A 67 13.95 -12.43 19.19
N ARG A 68 14.67 -12.33 20.31
CA ARG A 68 15.65 -11.27 20.54
C ARG A 68 16.74 -11.27 19.48
N GLU A 69 17.15 -12.44 19.00
CA GLU A 69 18.16 -12.59 17.94
C GLU A 69 17.79 -11.83 16.66
N TYR A 70 16.53 -11.88 16.22
CA TYR A 70 16.06 -11.17 15.04
C TYR A 70 15.80 -9.69 15.32
N TYR A 71 15.38 -9.35 16.53
CA TYR A 71 15.25 -7.96 16.95
C TYR A 71 16.60 -7.24 16.95
N ASP A 72 17.65 -7.87 17.46
CA ASP A 72 19.00 -7.31 17.50
C ASP A 72 19.52 -7.02 16.07
N CYS A 73 19.16 -7.85 15.07
CA CYS A 73 19.48 -7.60 13.66
C CYS A 73 18.80 -6.36 13.08
N VAL A 74 17.53 -6.13 13.44
CA VAL A 74 16.74 -5.01 12.89
C VAL A 74 16.73 -3.79 13.80
N GLN A 75 17.47 -3.83 14.91
CA GLN A 75 17.39 -2.82 15.97
C GLN A 75 17.60 -1.41 15.42
N GLN A 76 18.63 -1.21 14.60
CA GLN A 76 18.92 0.11 14.00
C GLN A 76 17.77 0.61 13.11
N ALA A 77 17.22 -0.25 12.25
CA ALA A 77 16.06 0.11 11.41
C ALA A 77 14.79 0.35 12.25
N SER A 78 14.58 -0.45 13.31
CA SER A 78 13.45 -0.28 14.23
C SER A 78 13.50 1.05 14.98
N VAL A 79 14.70 1.53 15.33
CA VAL A 79 14.90 2.86 15.94
C VAL A 79 14.51 3.96 14.96
N VAL A 80 14.86 3.83 13.68
CA VAL A 80 14.46 4.79 12.63
C VAL A 80 12.93 4.82 12.48
N ILE A 81 12.29 3.65 12.42
CA ILE A 81 10.83 3.53 12.37
C ILE A 81 10.20 4.21 13.60
N ALA A 82 10.65 3.85 14.81
CA ALA A 82 10.12 4.39 16.06
C ALA A 82 10.33 5.90 16.19
N ALA A 83 11.49 6.41 15.79
CA ALA A 83 11.77 7.85 15.78
C ALA A 83 10.83 8.60 14.82
N THR A 84 10.62 8.05 13.61
CA THR A 84 9.71 8.63 12.61
C THR A 84 8.27 8.66 13.13
N ALA A 85 7.83 7.56 13.73
CA ALA A 85 6.52 7.43 14.37
C ALA A 85 6.31 8.44 15.50
N ALA A 86 7.32 8.57 16.38
CA ALA A 86 7.27 9.47 17.52
C ALA A 86 7.21 10.94 17.08
N VAL A 87 8.01 11.34 16.09
CA VAL A 87 7.96 12.69 15.53
C VAL A 87 6.60 12.98 14.90
N LEU A 88 6.06 12.04 14.11
CA LEU A 88 4.75 12.20 13.47
C LEU A 88 3.62 12.28 14.50
N ALA A 89 3.62 11.40 15.50
CA ALA A 89 2.64 11.40 16.59
C ALA A 89 2.69 12.72 17.39
N LEU A 90 3.89 13.19 17.73
CA LEU A 90 4.07 14.46 18.43
C LEU A 90 3.53 15.64 17.61
N LEU A 91 3.81 15.68 16.31
CA LEU A 91 3.29 16.71 15.41
C LEU A 91 1.75 16.71 15.37
N LEU A 92 1.13 15.53 15.27
CA LEU A 92 -0.34 15.37 15.25
C LEU A 92 -0.98 15.83 16.58
N LEU A 93 -0.33 15.56 17.71
CA LEU A 93 -0.78 16.02 19.02
C LEU A 93 -0.59 17.53 19.19
N ILE A 94 0.57 18.07 18.81
CA ILE A 94 0.84 19.52 18.89
C ILE A 94 -0.17 20.30 18.04
N LEU A 95 -0.49 19.84 16.83
CA LEU A 95 -1.49 20.47 15.97
C LEU A 95 -2.90 20.52 16.59
N SER A 96 -3.20 19.60 17.51
CA SER A 96 -4.47 19.60 18.25
C SER A 96 -4.50 20.56 19.44
N VAL A 97 -3.33 20.97 19.96
CA VAL A 97 -3.18 21.74 21.22
C VAL A 97 -2.68 23.19 21.01
N PHE A 98 -1.90 23.47 19.95
CA PHE A 98 -1.24 24.77 19.71
C PHE A 98 -2.01 25.71 18.74
N PRO A 99 -1.61 27.00 18.67
CA PRO A 99 -2.45 28.16 18.98
C PRO A 99 -3.77 28.20 18.21
N ALA A 100 -4.80 28.77 18.84
CA ALA A 100 -6.20 28.79 18.42
C ALA A 100 -6.48 29.06 16.93
N LYS A 101 -5.57 29.69 16.17
CA LYS A 101 -5.69 29.89 14.72
C LYS A 101 -5.50 28.60 13.91
N VAL A 102 -4.51 27.76 14.23
CA VAL A 102 -4.23 26.50 13.52
C VAL A 102 -5.27 25.45 13.90
N ALA A 103 -5.57 25.31 15.19
CA ALA A 103 -6.63 24.42 15.66
C ALA A 103 -8.01 24.81 15.09
N LYS A 104 -8.34 26.11 14.99
CA LYS A 104 -9.56 26.56 14.31
C LYS A 104 -9.55 26.27 12.82
N LEU A 105 -8.40 26.40 12.15
CA LEU A 105 -8.28 26.10 10.73
C LEU A 105 -8.47 24.60 10.48
N TYR A 106 -7.81 23.76 11.27
CA TYR A 106 -7.94 22.30 11.23
C TYR A 106 -9.38 21.84 11.54
N ALA A 107 -9.98 22.34 12.62
CA ALA A 107 -11.37 22.05 12.95
C ALA A 107 -12.34 22.49 11.84
N LYS A 108 -12.10 23.68 11.26
CA LYS A 108 -12.88 24.22 10.14
C LYS A 108 -12.70 23.39 8.87
N ASN A 109 -11.49 22.90 8.59
CA ASN A 109 -11.20 22.10 7.41
C ASN A 109 -11.78 20.69 7.54
N ILE A 110 -11.69 20.04 8.71
CA ILE A 110 -12.33 18.74 8.96
C ILE A 110 -13.85 18.85 8.83
N THR A 111 -14.46 19.88 9.43
CA THR A 111 -15.90 20.09 9.29
C THR A 111 -16.30 20.47 7.86
N ALA A 112 -15.49 21.27 7.15
CA ALA A 112 -15.73 21.62 5.75
C ALA A 112 -15.58 20.43 4.81
N ALA A 113 -14.65 19.50 5.09
CA ALA A 113 -14.46 18.28 4.33
C ALA A 113 -15.65 17.31 4.47
N ARG A 114 -16.60 17.59 5.39
CA ARG A 114 -17.85 16.85 5.61
C ARG A 114 -17.64 15.33 5.76
N VAL A 115 -16.47 14.92 6.23
CA VAL A 115 -16.20 13.49 6.45
C VAL A 115 -17.08 13.03 7.60
N THR A 116 -18.17 12.35 7.25
CA THR A 116 -19.33 12.15 8.13
C THR A 116 -19.01 11.58 9.51
N PHE A 117 -17.93 10.80 9.63
CA PHE A 117 -17.45 10.29 10.92
C PHE A 117 -16.59 11.31 11.67
N PHE A 118 -15.52 11.82 11.05
CA PHE A 118 -14.61 12.78 11.69
C PHE A 118 -15.26 14.13 12.01
N SER A 119 -16.34 14.52 11.32
CA SER A 119 -17.09 15.73 11.63
C SER A 119 -17.79 15.70 12.99
N SER A 120 -18.01 14.50 13.55
CA SER A 120 -18.60 14.31 14.89
C SER A 120 -17.56 14.22 16.00
N LEU A 121 -16.28 14.04 15.65
CA LEU A 121 -15.18 13.91 16.60
C LEU A 121 -14.57 15.27 16.92
N THR A 122 -14.12 15.44 18.16
CA THR A 122 -13.32 16.61 18.53
C THR A 122 -11.96 16.53 17.83
N PRO A 123 -11.31 17.67 17.51
CA PRO A 123 -9.95 17.66 16.94
C PRO A 123 -8.96 16.80 17.73
N PHE A 124 -9.10 16.79 19.06
CA PHE A 124 -8.30 15.95 19.95
C PHE A 124 -8.53 14.45 19.73
N LEU A 125 -9.79 14.00 19.65
CA LEU A 125 -10.11 12.59 19.38
C LEU A 125 -9.64 12.15 17.99
N THR A 126 -9.76 13.02 16.99
CA THR A 126 -9.24 12.78 15.64
C THR A 126 -7.72 12.63 15.65
N SER A 127 -7.00 13.49 16.37
CA SER A 127 -5.54 13.37 16.54
C SER A 127 -5.14 12.10 17.31
N LEU A 128 -5.88 11.71 18.36
CA LEU A 128 -5.62 10.45 19.06
C LEU A 128 -5.80 9.23 18.16
N PHE A 129 -6.84 9.23 17.33
CA PHE A 129 -7.04 8.18 16.33
C PHE A 129 -5.86 8.13 15.35
N ALA A 130 -5.44 9.28 14.82
CA ALA A 130 -4.27 9.39 13.95
C ALA A 130 -3.00 8.82 14.59
N VAL A 131 -2.74 9.18 15.85
CA VAL A 131 -1.59 8.70 16.61
C VAL A 131 -1.66 7.18 16.79
N SER A 132 -2.83 6.64 17.14
CA SER A 132 -3.00 5.19 17.28
C SER A 132 -2.73 4.45 15.97
N TRP A 133 -3.13 5.04 14.84
CA TRP A 133 -2.91 4.47 13.52
C TRP A 133 -1.42 4.49 13.14
N VAL A 134 -0.72 5.59 13.40
CA VAL A 134 0.75 5.69 13.22
C VAL A 134 1.47 4.62 14.05
N ILE A 135 1.10 4.46 15.33
CA ILE A 135 1.71 3.45 16.20
C ILE A 135 1.50 2.04 15.64
N LEU A 136 0.28 1.72 15.18
CA LEU A 136 -0.02 0.42 14.58
C LEU A 136 0.82 0.16 13.32
N VAL A 137 0.91 1.14 12.41
CA VAL A 137 1.73 1.05 11.19
C VAL A 137 3.21 0.86 11.52
N SER A 138 3.74 1.58 12.51
CA SER A 138 5.12 1.43 12.94
C SER A 138 5.41 0.07 13.57
N ALA A 139 4.52 -0.42 14.44
CA ALA A 139 4.64 -1.75 15.01
C ALA A 139 4.61 -2.85 13.92
N ASN A 140 3.71 -2.70 12.95
CA ASN A 140 3.60 -3.59 11.79
C ASN A 140 4.87 -3.58 10.93
N GLY A 141 5.48 -2.40 10.72
CA GLY A 141 6.76 -2.25 10.01
C GLY A 141 7.91 -2.98 10.72
N VAL A 142 8.01 -2.84 12.05
CA VAL A 142 9.03 -3.55 12.84
C VAL A 142 8.83 -5.06 12.76
N PHE A 143 7.59 -5.56 12.90
CA PHE A 143 7.33 -6.99 12.77
C PHE A 143 7.62 -7.53 11.38
N SER A 144 7.30 -6.78 10.33
CA SER A 144 7.61 -7.16 8.95
C SER A 144 9.12 -7.23 8.71
N LEU A 145 9.91 -6.32 9.31
CA LEU A 145 11.37 -6.38 9.29
C LEU A 145 11.91 -7.59 10.06
N MET A 146 11.38 -7.88 11.25
CA MET A 146 11.79 -9.05 12.04
C MET A 146 11.50 -10.36 11.30
N LYS A 147 10.32 -10.47 10.67
CA LYS A 147 9.96 -11.61 9.82
C LYS A 147 10.92 -11.76 8.64
N HIS A 148 11.26 -10.65 7.99
CA HIS A 148 12.22 -10.67 6.88
C HIS A 148 13.63 -11.07 7.32
N ALA A 149 14.11 -10.58 8.46
CA ALA A 149 15.39 -10.98 9.04
C ALA A 149 15.43 -12.48 9.41
N ALA A 150 14.32 -13.01 9.94
CA ALA A 150 14.21 -14.44 10.24
C ALA A 150 14.29 -15.31 8.98
N LEU A 151 13.60 -14.91 7.90
CA LEU A 151 13.65 -15.60 6.61
C LEU A 151 15.05 -15.57 6.00
N LEU A 152 15.71 -14.41 6.00
CA LEU A 152 17.09 -14.27 5.52
C LEU A 152 18.06 -15.12 6.33
N HIS A 153 17.91 -15.17 7.65
CA HIS A 153 18.78 -15.99 8.50
C HIS A 153 18.68 -17.48 8.18
N GLU A 154 17.46 -18.00 7.99
CA GLU A 154 17.25 -19.40 7.57
C GLU A 154 17.81 -19.70 6.19
N GLU A 155 17.61 -18.79 5.23
CA GLU A 155 18.17 -18.95 3.89
C GLU A 155 19.69 -19.04 3.93
N HIS A 156 20.34 -18.15 4.68
CA HIS A 156 21.79 -18.19 4.88
C HIS A 156 22.24 -19.47 5.61
N ARG A 157 21.50 -19.92 6.62
CA ARG A 157 21.81 -21.15 7.37
C ARG A 157 21.73 -22.41 6.49
N LYS A 158 20.80 -22.44 5.53
CA LYS A 158 20.67 -23.55 4.56
C LYS A 158 21.85 -23.60 3.58
N VAL A 159 22.39 -22.44 3.21
CA VAL A 159 23.52 -22.32 2.27
C VAL A 159 24.87 -22.56 2.97
N ASP A 160 25.05 -22.03 4.18
CA ASP A 160 26.27 -22.21 4.97
C ASP A 160 25.93 -22.38 6.47
N PRO A 161 26.02 -23.62 7.00
CA PRO A 161 25.68 -23.91 8.40
C PRO A 161 26.73 -23.40 9.40
N SER A 162 27.86 -22.85 8.93
CA SER A 162 28.92 -22.29 9.80
C SER A 162 28.67 -20.85 10.23
N ILE A 163 27.69 -20.15 9.62
CA ILE A 163 27.36 -18.77 9.93
C ILE A 163 26.57 -18.70 11.24
N GLY A 164 27.27 -18.43 12.33
CA GLY A 164 26.78 -18.55 13.70
C GLY A 164 25.91 -17.41 14.25
N SER A 165 25.68 -16.30 13.54
CA SER A 165 24.64 -15.33 13.93
C SER A 165 24.34 -14.30 12.84
N PRO A 166 23.08 -13.85 12.70
CA PRO A 166 22.65 -12.87 11.69
C PRO A 166 23.07 -11.41 11.96
N LYS A 167 24.14 -11.17 12.74
CA LYS A 167 24.49 -9.86 13.29
C LYS A 167 24.91 -8.80 12.26
N GLU A 168 25.10 -9.16 11.00
CA GLU A 168 25.56 -8.24 9.95
C GLU A 168 24.64 -8.22 8.71
N LEU A 169 23.31 -8.18 8.89
CA LEU A 169 22.50 -7.57 7.83
C LEU A 169 22.83 -6.08 7.81
N ALA A 170 23.43 -5.61 6.71
CA ALA A 170 23.75 -4.21 6.58
C ALA A 170 22.46 -3.38 6.68
N LEU A 171 22.45 -2.33 7.52
CA LEU A 171 21.33 -1.40 7.65
C LEU A 171 20.80 -0.94 6.27
N VAL A 172 21.70 -0.73 5.31
CA VAL A 172 21.38 -0.35 3.93
C VAL A 172 20.54 -1.40 3.20
N GLU A 173 20.80 -2.68 3.44
CA GLU A 173 20.04 -3.80 2.88
C GLU A 173 18.64 -3.87 3.49
N LEU A 174 18.54 -3.73 4.82
CA LEU A 174 17.27 -3.63 5.53
C LEU A 174 16.45 -2.41 5.11
N LEU A 175 17.08 -1.25 4.89
CA LEU A 175 16.41 -0.05 4.39
C LEU A 175 15.95 -0.18 2.93
N ARG A 176 16.58 -1.04 2.14
CA ARG A 176 16.17 -1.35 0.76
C ARG A 176 15.18 -2.51 0.69
N SER A 177 14.91 -3.19 1.80
CA SER A 177 13.99 -4.31 1.84
C SER A 177 12.55 -3.88 1.56
N ALA A 178 11.76 -4.78 0.96
CA ALA A 178 10.35 -4.55 0.68
C ALA A 178 9.54 -4.15 1.94
N PRO A 179 9.74 -4.76 3.14
CA PRO A 179 9.08 -4.32 4.37
C PRO A 179 9.32 -2.86 4.74
N PHE A 180 10.55 -2.36 4.58
CA PHE A 180 10.86 -0.97 4.88
C PHE A 180 10.22 -0.03 3.87
N LEU A 181 10.21 -0.41 2.59
CA LEU A 181 9.54 0.36 1.54
C LEU A 181 8.02 0.42 1.78
N THR A 182 7.39 -0.69 2.17
CA THR A 182 5.99 -0.72 2.56
C THR A 182 5.71 0.24 3.70
N PHE A 183 6.50 0.18 4.77
CA PHE A 183 6.39 1.12 5.89
C PHE A 183 6.53 2.59 5.43
N ALA A 184 7.49 2.88 4.56
CA ALA A 184 7.69 4.23 4.03
C ALA A 184 6.48 4.71 3.23
N ILE A 185 5.89 3.86 2.38
CA ILE A 185 4.69 4.18 1.59
C ILE A 185 3.50 4.43 2.52
N GLU A 186 3.27 3.55 3.50
CA GLU A 186 2.18 3.71 4.48
C GLU A 186 2.35 5.00 5.29
N THR A 187 3.57 5.29 5.76
CA THR A 187 3.86 6.52 6.50
C THR A 187 3.66 7.77 5.64
N MET A 188 4.08 7.73 4.37
CA MET A 188 3.85 8.82 3.42
C MET A 188 2.37 9.02 3.12
N GLY A 189 1.58 7.95 3.01
CA GLY A 189 0.12 8.02 2.84
C GLY A 189 -0.55 8.73 4.02
N ILE A 190 -0.16 8.37 5.25
CA ILE A 190 -0.64 9.03 6.48
C ILE A 190 -0.25 10.52 6.47
N ILE A 191 1.01 10.86 6.20
CA ILE A 191 1.47 12.26 6.14
C ILE A 191 0.67 13.04 5.10
N PHE A 192 0.48 12.47 3.92
CA PHE A 192 -0.25 13.11 2.82
C PHE A 192 -1.71 13.37 3.18
N GLU A 193 -2.38 12.40 3.79
CA GLU A 193 -3.76 12.54 4.27
C GLU A 193 -3.88 13.66 5.32
N TRP A 194 -3.03 13.64 6.35
CA TRP A 194 -3.13 14.60 7.46
C TRP A 194 -2.68 16.01 7.07
N THR A 195 -1.67 16.14 6.22
CA THR A 195 -1.27 17.45 5.69
C THR A 195 -2.36 18.06 4.82
N ALA A 196 -3.10 17.24 4.06
CA ALA A 196 -4.28 17.69 3.33
C ALA A 196 -5.36 18.24 4.28
N TYR A 197 -5.64 17.59 5.41
CA TYR A 197 -6.58 18.11 6.41
C TYR A 197 -6.09 19.38 7.11
N ALA A 198 -4.79 19.46 7.42
CA ALA A 198 -4.21 20.56 8.18
C ALA A 198 -4.04 21.84 7.36
N LEU A 199 -3.58 21.72 6.12
CA LEU A 199 -3.12 22.86 5.32
C LEU A 199 -4.07 23.21 4.18
N CYS A 200 -4.76 22.21 3.65
CA CYS A 200 -5.50 22.36 2.43
C CYS A 200 -7.01 22.46 2.71
N ARG A 201 -7.65 23.47 2.13
CA ARG A 201 -9.12 23.59 2.11
C ARG A 201 -9.66 22.73 0.96
N THR A 202 -9.25 21.47 0.92
CA THR A 202 -9.29 20.66 -0.30
C THR A 202 -10.46 19.71 -0.38
N ASP A 203 -10.79 19.40 -1.64
CA ASP A 203 -11.62 18.31 -2.07
C ASP A 203 -11.17 16.98 -1.44
N VAL A 204 -12.14 16.11 -1.17
CA VAL A 204 -11.97 14.82 -0.47
C VAL A 204 -11.03 13.87 -1.21
N GLU A 205 -10.71 14.16 -2.47
CA GLU A 205 -9.82 13.38 -3.35
C GLU A 205 -8.39 13.24 -2.80
N VAL A 206 -7.82 14.32 -2.27
CA VAL A 206 -6.41 14.31 -1.81
C VAL A 206 -6.25 13.41 -0.56
N PRO A 207 -7.08 13.55 0.50
CA PRO A 207 -7.11 12.59 1.60
C PRO A 207 -7.39 11.15 1.14
N LEU A 208 -8.29 10.97 0.16
CA LEU A 208 -8.63 9.65 -0.36
C LEU A 208 -7.43 8.95 -1.01
N MET A 209 -6.62 9.69 -1.80
CA MET A 209 -5.38 9.16 -2.37
C MET A 209 -4.36 8.79 -1.29
N GLY A 210 -4.25 9.60 -0.22
CA GLY A 210 -3.43 9.28 0.95
C GLY A 210 -3.85 7.96 1.60
N ALA A 211 -5.14 7.79 1.88
CA ALA A 211 -5.67 6.56 2.46
C ALA A 211 -5.46 5.32 1.56
N LEU A 212 -5.54 5.49 0.24
CA LEU A 212 -5.25 4.41 -0.72
C LEU A 212 -3.77 3.97 -0.69
N LEU A 213 -2.84 4.92 -0.53
CA LEU A 213 -1.41 4.63 -0.38
C LEU A 213 -1.14 3.79 0.88
N VAL A 214 -1.92 3.95 1.95
CA VAL A 214 -1.83 3.09 3.13
C VAL A 214 -2.57 1.77 2.91
N PHE A 215 -3.69 1.78 2.20
CA PHE A 215 -4.57 0.61 2.06
C PHE A 215 -3.92 -0.54 1.29
N PHE A 216 -3.33 -0.26 0.12
CA PHE A 216 -2.80 -1.33 -0.73
C PHE A 216 -1.65 -2.12 -0.08
N PRO A 217 -0.65 -1.48 0.55
CA PRO A 217 0.38 -2.21 1.25
C PRO A 217 -0.15 -3.00 2.44
N SER A 218 -1.06 -2.44 3.24
CA SER A 218 -1.68 -3.16 4.37
C SER A 218 -2.53 -4.34 3.91
N LEU A 219 -3.24 -4.22 2.78
CA LEU A 219 -3.98 -5.31 2.17
C LEU A 219 -3.04 -6.41 1.69
N TYR A 220 -1.95 -6.05 1.00
CA TYR A 220 -0.95 -7.01 0.55
C TYR A 220 -0.32 -7.77 1.72
N GLN A 221 0.06 -7.07 2.79
CA GLN A 221 0.59 -7.70 4.00
C GLN A 221 -0.44 -8.61 4.66
N SER A 222 -1.71 -8.22 4.71
CA SER A 222 -2.76 -9.06 5.30
C SER A 222 -3.04 -10.33 4.48
N LEU A 223 -2.95 -10.25 3.15
CA LEU A 223 -3.14 -11.39 2.25
C LEU A 223 -1.95 -12.36 2.25
N THR A 224 -0.77 -11.91 2.64
CA THR A 224 0.45 -12.71 2.71
C THR A 224 0.67 -13.35 4.08
N LEU A 225 -0.23 -13.13 5.04
CA LEU A 225 -0.24 -13.83 6.32
C LEU A 225 -0.74 -15.25 6.14
N ASP A 226 0.03 -16.22 6.64
CA ASP A 226 -0.43 -17.59 6.75
C ASP A 226 -1.15 -17.81 8.09
N SER A 227 -2.28 -18.52 8.04
CA SER A 227 -3.05 -18.95 9.21
C SER A 227 -2.23 -19.81 10.19
N THR A 228 -1.15 -20.43 9.69
CA THR A 228 -0.26 -21.31 10.45
C THR A 228 0.87 -20.59 11.19
N GLU A 229 0.95 -19.26 11.10
CA GLU A 229 1.98 -18.48 11.80
C GLU A 229 1.96 -18.72 13.32
N PRO A 230 3.14 -18.96 13.93
CA PRO A 230 3.25 -19.20 15.37
C PRO A 230 2.97 -17.94 16.21
N ASP A 231 3.27 -16.77 15.66
CA ASP A 231 3.18 -15.49 16.35
C ASP A 231 1.83 -14.82 16.05
N ARG A 232 0.91 -14.83 17.03
CA ARG A 232 -0.43 -14.25 16.86
C ARG A 232 -0.46 -12.72 16.94
N LEU A 233 0.44 -12.10 17.71
CA LEU A 233 0.45 -10.65 17.91
C LEU A 233 0.66 -9.87 16.60
N PRO A 234 1.64 -10.22 15.74
CA PRO A 234 1.84 -9.57 14.44
C PRO A 234 0.61 -9.69 13.54
N LEU A 235 0.00 -10.88 13.49
CA LEU A 235 -1.26 -11.12 12.77
C LEU A 235 -2.35 -10.13 13.20
N TRP A 236 -2.58 -9.96 14.51
CA TRP A 236 -3.56 -9.01 15.03
C TRP A 236 -3.23 -7.56 14.65
N ILE A 237 -1.95 -7.17 14.72
CA ILE A 237 -1.54 -5.80 14.36
C ILE A 237 -1.75 -5.55 12.87
N THR A 238 -1.31 -6.44 11.98
CA THR A 238 -1.49 -6.28 10.53
C THR A 238 -2.97 -6.18 10.14
N HIS A 239 -3.83 -7.02 10.71
CA HIS A 239 -5.27 -6.93 10.49
C HIS A 239 -5.85 -5.64 11.07
N SER A 240 -5.40 -5.21 12.25
CA SER A 240 -5.84 -3.94 12.85
C SER A 240 -5.48 -2.75 11.98
N VAL A 241 -4.28 -2.73 11.40
CA VAL A 241 -3.89 -1.71 10.40
C VAL A 241 -4.83 -1.76 9.20
N LEU A 242 -5.05 -2.94 8.60
CA LEU A 242 -5.95 -3.09 7.45
C LEU A 242 -7.36 -2.59 7.75
N PHE A 243 -7.97 -3.01 8.86
CA PHE A 243 -9.33 -2.60 9.22
C PHE A 243 -9.42 -1.11 9.52
N THR A 244 -8.40 -0.54 10.17
CA THR A 244 -8.33 0.91 10.45
C THR A 244 -8.26 1.69 9.13
N THR A 245 -7.38 1.27 8.21
CA THR A 245 -7.23 1.92 6.91
C THR A 245 -8.48 1.75 6.03
N LEU A 246 -9.11 0.57 6.04
CA LEU A 246 -10.36 0.32 5.32
C LEU A 246 -11.51 1.18 5.87
N PHE A 247 -11.58 1.34 7.19
CA PHE A 247 -12.55 2.21 7.84
C PHE A 247 -12.38 3.68 7.43
N VAL A 248 -11.13 4.18 7.41
CA VAL A 248 -10.80 5.52 6.92
C VAL A 248 -11.22 5.65 5.46
N LEU A 249 -10.80 4.71 4.60
CA LEU A 249 -11.14 4.71 3.18
C LEU A 249 -12.65 4.73 2.94
N PHE A 250 -13.42 3.96 3.71
CA PHE A 250 -14.87 3.95 3.65
C PHE A 250 -15.47 5.32 4.01
N CYS A 251 -14.99 5.94 5.09
CA CYS A 251 -15.45 7.27 5.52
C CYS A 251 -15.18 8.34 4.45
N LEU A 252 -14.02 8.30 3.82
CA LEU A 252 -13.64 9.22 2.75
C LEU A 252 -14.44 8.97 1.47
N SER A 253 -14.51 7.72 1.03
CA SER A 253 -15.22 7.32 -0.20
C SER A 253 -16.70 7.66 -0.13
N ARG A 254 -17.35 7.36 1.01
CA ARG A 254 -18.76 7.72 1.23
C ARG A 254 -18.97 9.23 1.11
N THR A 255 -18.07 10.02 1.69
CA THR A 255 -18.15 11.47 1.67
C THR A 255 -17.96 12.01 0.26
N PHE A 256 -16.96 11.50 -0.46
CA PHE A 256 -16.71 11.81 -1.86
C PHE A 256 -17.93 11.54 -2.75
N VAL A 257 -18.52 10.34 -2.65
CA VAL A 257 -19.72 9.96 -3.42
C VAL A 257 -20.90 10.88 -3.08
N MET A 258 -21.14 11.18 -1.81
CA MET A 258 -22.25 12.04 -1.38
C MET A 258 -22.11 13.49 -1.85
N VAL A 259 -20.90 14.04 -1.85
CA VAL A 259 -20.64 15.40 -2.34
C VAL A 259 -20.85 15.46 -3.85
N ASN A 260 -20.26 14.54 -4.60
CA ASN A 260 -20.42 14.48 -6.05
C ASN A 260 -21.87 14.22 -6.47
N TYR A 261 -22.58 13.32 -5.78
CA TYR A 261 -23.99 13.07 -6.03
C TYR A 261 -24.86 14.33 -5.85
N LYS A 262 -24.60 15.12 -4.80
CA LYS A 262 -25.32 16.39 -4.57
C LYS A 262 -25.04 17.41 -5.67
N LEU A 263 -23.76 17.56 -6.06
CA LEU A 263 -23.37 18.47 -7.14
C LEU A 263 -24.04 18.08 -8.46
N ILE A 264 -23.98 16.80 -8.84
CA ILE A 264 -24.63 16.28 -10.05
C ILE A 264 -26.15 16.48 -9.98
N LYS A 265 -26.78 16.24 -8.83
CA LYS A 265 -28.23 16.45 -8.65
C LYS A 265 -28.61 17.93 -8.78
N GLU A 266 -27.83 18.84 -8.21
CA GLU A 266 -28.04 20.28 -8.33
C GLU A 266 -27.88 20.77 -9.77
N GLU A 267 -26.84 20.29 -10.47
CA GLU A 267 -26.60 20.60 -11.88
C GLU A 267 -27.71 20.03 -12.77
N TYR A 268 -28.10 18.78 -12.58
CA TYR A 268 -29.22 18.16 -13.29
C TYR A 268 -30.52 18.93 -13.08
N ASN A 269 -30.84 19.29 -11.83
CA ASN A 269 -32.04 20.10 -11.53
C ASN A 269 -31.96 21.49 -12.16
N LYS A 270 -30.78 22.11 -12.19
CA LYS A 270 -30.58 23.42 -12.85
C LYS A 270 -30.78 23.31 -14.36
N HIS A 271 -30.25 22.26 -15.00
CA HIS A 271 -30.45 22.01 -16.43
C HIS A 271 -31.91 21.69 -16.76
N LEU A 272 -32.55 20.83 -15.96
CA LEU A 272 -33.96 20.47 -16.10
C LEU A 272 -34.87 21.69 -15.93
N THR A 273 -34.59 22.55 -14.95
CA THR A 273 -35.33 23.81 -14.76
C THR A 273 -35.05 24.78 -15.92
N ASN A 274 -33.80 24.89 -16.37
CA ASN A 274 -33.49 25.74 -17.52
C ASN A 274 -34.10 25.24 -18.82
N SER A 275 -34.30 23.93 -19.02
CA SER A 275 -34.95 23.37 -20.21
C SER A 275 -36.48 23.45 -20.13
N LEU A 276 -37.09 23.03 -19.02
CA LEU A 276 -38.54 23.06 -18.81
C LEU A 276 -39.13 24.47 -18.85
N TYR A 277 -38.36 25.47 -18.43
CA TYR A 277 -38.84 26.85 -18.32
C TYR A 277 -38.26 27.79 -19.40
N LYS A 278 -37.44 27.29 -20.34
CA LYS A 278 -36.84 28.10 -21.42
C LYS A 278 -37.89 28.73 -22.35
N ASP A 279 -38.97 27.99 -22.62
CA ASP A 279 -39.97 28.34 -23.63
C ASP A 279 -41.29 28.87 -23.06
N ARG A 280 -41.43 28.97 -21.73
CA ARG A 280 -42.59 29.63 -21.12
C ARG A 280 -42.48 31.15 -21.22
N LYS A 281 -43.48 31.79 -21.83
CA LYS A 281 -43.62 33.27 -21.91
C LYS A 281 -43.49 33.94 -20.53
N GLU A 282 -44.07 33.33 -19.49
CA GLU A 282 -44.02 33.81 -18.09
C GLU A 282 -42.59 33.98 -17.56
N MET A 283 -41.64 33.14 -17.96
CA MET A 283 -40.25 33.20 -17.49
C MET A 283 -39.42 34.25 -18.26
N LYS A 284 -39.76 34.52 -19.53
CA LYS A 284 -39.22 35.68 -20.26
C LYS A 284 -39.69 36.99 -19.64
N GLU A 285 -40.94 37.03 -19.17
CA GLU A 285 -41.55 38.19 -18.52
C GLU A 285 -41.02 38.43 -17.08
N LEU A 286 -40.72 37.35 -16.35
CA LEU A 286 -40.03 37.42 -15.05
C LEU A 286 -38.56 37.86 -15.19
N LYS A 287 -37.85 37.44 -16.25
CA LYS A 287 -36.48 37.90 -16.54
C LYS A 287 -36.43 39.36 -17.00
N SER A 288 -37.48 39.89 -17.63
CA SER A 288 -37.56 41.31 -17.97
C SER A 288 -37.94 42.22 -16.80
N ARG A 289 -38.31 41.65 -15.63
CA ARG A 289 -38.65 42.37 -14.39
C ARG A 289 -37.76 41.94 -13.20
N PRO A 290 -36.47 42.32 -13.18
CA PRO A 290 -35.51 41.92 -12.14
C PRO A 290 -35.88 42.42 -10.73
N ASP A 291 -36.66 43.49 -10.65
CA ASP A 291 -37.24 44.09 -9.44
C ASP A 291 -38.20 43.15 -8.69
N VAL A 292 -38.95 42.32 -9.42
CA VAL A 292 -39.85 41.31 -8.82
C VAL A 292 -39.05 40.13 -8.26
N MET A 293 -37.97 39.71 -8.95
CA MET A 293 -37.09 38.66 -8.45
C MET A 293 -36.32 39.08 -7.20
N GLN A 294 -35.79 40.31 -7.13
CA GLN A 294 -35.10 40.81 -5.94
C GLN A 294 -36.00 40.86 -4.71
N ARG A 295 -37.25 41.32 -4.84
CA ARG A 295 -38.22 41.37 -3.73
C ARG A 295 -38.58 39.97 -3.23
N ARG A 296 -38.70 38.99 -4.12
CA ARG A 296 -39.03 37.60 -3.75
C ARG A 296 -37.87 36.91 -3.03
N SER A 297 -36.63 37.11 -3.51
CA SER A 297 -35.41 36.61 -2.86
C SER A 297 -35.22 37.16 -1.45
N ALA A 298 -35.50 38.47 -1.25
CA ALA A 298 -35.44 39.10 0.06
C ALA A 298 -36.53 38.59 1.02
N ALA A 299 -37.73 38.27 0.50
CA ALA A 299 -38.82 37.73 1.29
C ALA A 299 -38.57 36.27 1.73
N VAL A 300 -37.96 35.44 0.87
CA VAL A 300 -37.57 34.06 1.22
C VAL A 300 -36.47 34.05 2.28
N LYS A 301 -35.49 34.96 2.17
CA LYS A 301 -34.39 35.09 3.13
C LYS A 301 -34.82 35.63 4.50
N LYS A 302 -35.99 36.25 4.60
CA LYS A 302 -36.61 36.67 5.88
C LYS A 302 -37.40 35.56 6.57
N ARG A 303 -37.66 34.44 5.89
CA ARG A 303 -38.45 33.30 6.39
C ARG A 303 -37.61 32.06 6.69
N SER A 304 -36.34 32.03 6.28
CA SER A 304 -35.33 31.02 6.64
C SER A 304 -34.49 31.51 7.81
#